data_AF-A0AAW2LZ14-F1
#
_entry.id   AF-A0AAW2LZ14-F1
#
_cell.length_a   1.000
_cell.length_b   1.000
_cell.length_c   1.000
_cell.angle_alpha   90.00
_cell.angle_beta   90.00
_cell.angle_gamma   90.00
#
_symmetry.space_group_name_H-M   'P 1'
#
loop_
_entity.id
_entity.type
_entity.pdbx_description
1 polymer ?
#
loop_
_entity_poly.entity_id
_entity_poly.type
_entity_poly.pdbx_seq_one_letter_code
_entity_poly.pdbx_strand_id
1 'polypeptide(L)'
;MAEPKRYITSEELKAHNKSGDLWISIQGKVYDVSEWVNHHPGGELPLLNLAGQDATDAFVAYHPGTAWQFLDKFFSGFYLKDYSVSEVSKDYRKLVYEFSKMGLFEKKGHGVFISMCFMALMFPLSVYGVVCCEGVWLHLLCACLMGFLWIQSGWIGHDSGHYQVMLTPKLNRFVQILSGNCLAGISIGWWKWNHNAHTLLAIV
;
A
#
# COMPACT_ATOMS: atom_id res chain seq x y z
N MET A 1 -29.87 28.88 7.15
CA MET A 1 -30.23 27.74 8.03
C MET A 1 -29.59 26.51 7.43
N ALA A 2 -28.85 25.70 8.19
CA ALA A 2 -28.24 24.49 7.65
C ALA A 2 -29.33 23.50 7.24
N GLU A 3 -29.20 22.86 6.07
CA GLU A 3 -30.13 21.82 5.64
C GLU A 3 -30.17 20.68 6.67
N PRO A 4 -31.36 20.08 6.91
CA PRO A 4 -31.47 18.98 7.85
C PRO A 4 -30.65 17.78 7.37
N LYS A 5 -29.79 17.26 8.25
CA LYS A 5 -29.01 16.05 7.98
C LYS A 5 -29.95 14.87 7.71
N ARG A 6 -29.71 14.17 6.60
CA ARG A 6 -30.40 12.93 6.25
C ARG A 6 -29.59 11.75 6.76
N TYR A 7 -30.27 10.69 7.19
CA TYR A 7 -29.63 9.52 7.78
C TYR A 7 -30.10 8.24 7.10
N ILE A 8 -29.20 7.26 7.01
CA ILE A 8 -29.50 5.87 6.64
C ILE A 8 -28.91 4.94 7.70
N THR A 9 -29.39 3.69 7.78
CA THR A 9 -28.80 2.66 8.65
C THR A 9 -27.63 1.94 7.98
N SER A 10 -26.79 1.27 8.76
CA SER A 10 -25.76 0.38 8.21
C SER A 10 -26.37 -0.75 7.37
N GLU A 11 -27.57 -1.25 7.73
CA GLU A 11 -28.30 -2.24 6.94
C GLU A 11 -28.72 -1.71 5.57
N GLU A 12 -29.17 -0.45 5.49
CA GLU A 12 -29.48 0.21 4.23
C GLU A 12 -28.21 0.41 3.41
N LEU A 13 -27.12 0.87 4.03
CA LEU A 13 -25.82 1.01 3.35
C LEU A 13 -25.35 -0.31 2.72
N LYS A 14 -25.49 -1.45 3.43
CA LYS A 14 -25.09 -2.78 2.94
C LYS A 14 -25.79 -3.19 1.63
N ALA A 15 -26.95 -2.61 1.32
CA ALA A 15 -27.66 -2.90 0.07
C ALA A 15 -26.97 -2.29 -1.17
N HIS A 16 -26.21 -1.20 -0.98
CA HIS A 16 -25.48 -0.48 -2.02
C HIS A 16 -24.09 -1.09 -2.24
N ASN A 17 -24.05 -2.36 -2.66
CA ASN A 17 -22.85 -3.17 -2.74
C ASN A 17 -22.50 -3.72 -4.13
N LYS A 18 -23.03 -3.12 -5.21
CA LYS A 18 -22.90 -3.63 -6.58
C LYS A 18 -22.24 -2.64 -7.52
N SER A 19 -21.74 -3.13 -8.65
CA SER A 19 -21.29 -2.25 -9.74
C SER A 19 -22.49 -1.42 -10.25
N GLY A 20 -22.32 -0.10 -10.33
CA GLY A 20 -23.39 0.86 -10.65
C GLY A 20 -24.27 1.28 -9.47
N ASP A 21 -24.11 0.66 -8.29
CA ASP A 21 -24.77 1.04 -7.03
C ASP A 21 -23.86 0.69 -5.85
N LEU A 22 -22.81 1.51 -5.68
CA LEU A 22 -21.69 1.27 -4.77
C LEU A 22 -21.52 2.46 -3.83
N TRP A 23 -21.96 2.29 -2.58
CA TRP A 23 -21.79 3.31 -1.55
C TRP A 23 -20.83 2.83 -0.47
N ILE A 24 -20.13 3.77 0.15
CA ILE A 24 -19.24 3.52 1.29
C ILE A 24 -19.46 4.56 2.37
N SER A 25 -19.15 4.22 3.63
CA SER A 25 -19.07 5.21 4.72
C SER A 25 -17.62 5.54 5.05
N ILE A 26 -17.34 6.82 5.27
CA ILE A 26 -16.08 7.29 5.85
C ILE A 26 -16.40 8.29 6.96
N GLN A 27 -16.00 7.97 8.18
CA GLN A 27 -16.31 8.72 9.42
C GLN A 27 -17.81 8.98 9.61
N GLY A 28 -18.64 8.01 9.24
CA GLY A 28 -20.10 8.08 9.36
C GLY A 28 -20.79 8.97 8.33
N LYS A 29 -20.06 9.59 7.39
CA LYS A 29 -20.62 10.18 6.17
C LYS A 29 -20.72 9.12 5.09
N VAL A 30 -21.80 9.13 4.32
CA VAL A 30 -22.02 8.18 3.22
C VAL A 30 -21.64 8.84 1.90
N TYR A 31 -20.95 8.07 1.06
CA TYR A 31 -20.45 8.51 -0.24
C TYR A 31 -20.92 7.55 -1.32
N ASP A 32 -21.45 8.11 -2.40
CA ASP A 32 -21.76 7.37 -3.62
C ASP A 32 -20.55 7.42 -4.54
N VAL A 33 -19.94 6.26 -4.78
CA VAL A 33 -18.75 6.11 -5.62
C VAL A 33 -19.02 5.24 -6.84
N SER A 34 -20.29 5.03 -7.19
CA SER A 34 -20.74 4.13 -8.26
C SER A 34 -20.08 4.44 -9.61
N GLU A 35 -20.01 5.71 -9.99
CA GLU A 35 -19.37 6.18 -11.23
C GLU A 35 -17.84 6.31 -11.12
N TRP A 36 -17.34 6.46 -9.89
CA TRP A 36 -15.92 6.69 -9.64
C TRP A 36 -15.11 5.41 -9.51
N VAL A 37 -15.76 4.27 -9.24
CA VAL A 37 -15.10 2.98 -9.02
C VAL A 37 -14.07 2.62 -10.11
N ASN A 38 -14.41 2.88 -11.38
CA ASN A 38 -13.56 2.58 -12.54
C ASN A 38 -12.39 3.57 -12.73
N HIS A 39 -12.44 4.70 -12.02
CA HIS A 39 -11.46 5.79 -12.10
C HIS A 39 -10.58 5.88 -10.86
N HIS A 40 -10.82 5.03 -9.86
CA HIS A 40 -10.04 5.02 -8.63
C HIS A 40 -8.57 4.63 -8.93
N PRO A 41 -7.57 5.45 -8.54
CA PRO A 41 -6.16 5.14 -8.81
C PRO A 41 -5.66 3.83 -8.20
N GLY A 42 -6.30 3.36 -7.12
CA GLY A 42 -6.03 2.05 -6.50
C GLY A 42 -6.72 0.86 -7.18
N GLY A 43 -7.46 1.09 -8.27
CA GLY A 43 -8.28 0.09 -8.95
C GLY A 43 -9.68 -0.05 -8.36
N GLU A 44 -10.54 -0.79 -9.05
CA GLU A 44 -11.96 -0.99 -8.67
C GLU A 44 -12.14 -1.94 -7.46
N LEU A 45 -11.29 -2.96 -7.34
CA LEU A 45 -11.48 -4.06 -6.41
C LEU A 45 -11.55 -3.64 -4.92
N PRO A 46 -10.71 -2.71 -4.43
CA PRO A 46 -10.81 -2.25 -3.04
C PRO A 46 -12.18 -1.64 -2.71
N LEU A 47 -12.78 -0.90 -3.65
CA LEU A 47 -14.09 -0.29 -3.46
C LEU A 47 -15.20 -1.34 -3.54
N LEU A 48 -15.12 -2.28 -4.48
CA LEU A 48 -16.09 -3.38 -4.60
C LEU A 48 -16.10 -4.26 -3.33
N ASN A 49 -14.94 -4.54 -2.74
CA ASN A 49 -14.85 -5.33 -1.51
C ASN A 49 -15.34 -4.61 -0.25
N LEU A 50 -15.27 -3.28 -0.25
CA LEU A 50 -15.74 -2.43 0.85
C LEU A 50 -17.11 -1.82 0.58
N ALA A 51 -17.76 -2.22 -0.50
CA ALA A 51 -19.05 -1.71 -0.90
C ALA A 51 -20.10 -2.03 0.17
N GLY A 52 -20.92 -1.03 0.49
CA GLY A 52 -21.92 -1.09 1.54
C GLY A 52 -21.36 -1.16 2.97
N GLN A 53 -20.09 -0.79 3.19
CA GLN A 53 -19.43 -0.85 4.50
C GLN A 53 -18.84 0.50 4.93
N ASP A 54 -18.49 0.62 6.21
CA ASP A 54 -17.62 1.70 6.68
C ASP A 54 -16.16 1.38 6.33
N ALA A 55 -15.61 2.17 5.41
CA ALA A 55 -14.27 2.04 4.88
C ALA A 55 -13.29 3.00 5.56
N THR A 56 -13.61 3.57 6.73
CA THR A 56 -12.81 4.63 7.36
C THR A 56 -11.37 4.19 7.62
N ASP A 57 -11.19 3.00 8.22
CA ASP A 57 -9.86 2.53 8.60
C ASP A 57 -9.01 2.21 7.37
N ALA A 58 -9.62 1.61 6.34
CA ALA A 58 -8.98 1.42 5.04
C ALA A 58 -8.60 2.76 4.39
N PHE A 59 -9.50 3.75 4.42
CA PHE A 59 -9.21 5.06 3.86
C PHE A 59 -8.00 5.71 4.55
N VAL A 60 -7.98 5.70 5.88
CA VAL A 60 -6.87 6.21 6.71
C VAL A 60 -5.55 5.49 6.43
N ALA A 61 -5.58 4.17 6.21
CA ALA A 61 -4.38 3.37 5.95
C ALA A 61 -3.66 3.75 4.65
N TYR A 62 -4.42 4.09 3.61
CA TYR A 62 -3.88 4.20 2.24
C TYR A 62 -3.77 5.60 1.70
N HIS A 63 -4.65 6.48 2.17
CA HIS A 63 -4.82 7.76 1.52
C HIS A 63 -4.05 8.84 2.26
N PRO A 64 -3.25 9.67 1.54
CA PRO A 64 -2.63 10.83 2.16
C PRO A 64 -3.69 11.82 2.62
N GLY A 65 -3.32 12.72 3.54
CA GLY A 65 -4.20 13.78 4.05
C GLY A 65 -4.87 14.64 2.95
N THR A 66 -4.24 14.77 1.78
CA THR A 66 -4.80 15.49 0.63
C THR A 66 -6.02 14.80 0.01
N ALA A 67 -6.16 13.49 0.16
CA ALA A 67 -7.28 12.73 -0.41
C ALA A 67 -8.63 13.12 0.21
N TRP A 68 -8.64 13.55 1.48
CA TRP A 68 -9.84 13.97 2.19
C TRP A 68 -10.57 15.12 1.49
N GLN A 69 -9.84 15.98 0.78
CA GLN A 69 -10.40 17.13 0.04
C GLN A 69 -11.28 16.71 -1.15
N PHE A 70 -11.14 15.47 -1.63
CA PHE A 70 -11.90 14.97 -2.77
C PHE A 70 -13.21 14.28 -2.36
N LEU A 71 -13.34 13.88 -1.10
CA LEU A 71 -14.49 13.12 -0.60
C LEU A 71 -15.81 13.88 -0.75
N ASP A 72 -15.80 15.19 -0.52
CA ASP A 72 -17.02 16.01 -0.58
C ASP A 72 -17.71 15.97 -1.95
N LYS A 73 -16.99 15.62 -3.04
CA LYS A 73 -17.55 15.46 -4.39
C LYS A 73 -18.46 14.24 -4.53
N PHE A 74 -18.26 13.23 -3.68
CA PHE A 74 -18.98 11.96 -3.70
C PHE A 74 -20.02 11.88 -2.58
N PHE A 75 -20.17 12.95 -1.79
CA PHE A 75 -21.06 12.94 -0.64
C PHE A 75 -22.51 12.79 -1.08
N SER A 76 -23.18 11.74 -0.63
CA SER A 76 -24.56 11.44 -1.03
C SER A 76 -25.61 12.29 -0.29
N GLY A 77 -25.19 13.08 0.70
CA GLY A 77 -26.08 13.82 1.59
C GLY A 77 -26.52 13.04 2.83
N PHE A 78 -26.18 11.75 2.92
CA PHE A 78 -26.56 10.87 4.02
C PHE A 78 -25.45 10.66 5.05
N TYR A 79 -25.86 10.46 6.30
CA TYR A 79 -24.99 10.04 7.39
C TYR A 79 -25.48 8.70 7.95
N LEU A 80 -24.57 7.88 8.46
CA LEU A 80 -24.94 6.66 9.16
C LEU A 80 -25.58 6.99 10.52
N LYS A 81 -26.79 6.49 10.75
CA LYS A 81 -27.57 6.69 11.97
C LYS A 81 -26.95 5.96 13.17
N ASP A 82 -26.45 4.76 12.91
CA ASP A 82 -25.89 3.80 13.86
C ASP A 82 -24.35 3.75 13.78
N TYR A 83 -23.73 4.83 13.28
CA TYR A 83 -22.28 4.94 13.22
C TYR A 83 -21.67 4.81 14.63
N SER A 84 -20.76 3.85 14.77
CA SER A 84 -19.99 3.64 15.96
C SER A 84 -18.56 3.25 15.58
N VAL A 85 -17.61 3.60 16.44
CA VAL A 85 -16.20 3.25 16.25
C VAL A 85 -15.82 2.21 17.31
N SER A 86 -15.39 1.04 16.86
CA SER A 86 -14.93 -0.03 17.75
C SER A 86 -13.69 0.42 18.55
N GLU A 87 -13.44 -0.18 19.71
CA GLU A 87 -12.23 0.11 20.50
C GLU A 87 -10.96 -0.19 19.70
N VAL A 88 -10.95 -1.28 18.92
CA VAL A 88 -9.83 -1.64 18.03
C VAL A 88 -9.57 -0.54 17.00
N SER A 89 -10.62 -0.02 16.36
CA SER A 89 -10.50 1.08 15.40
C SER A 89 -10.00 2.37 16.06
N LYS A 90 -10.41 2.66 17.30
CA LYS A 90 -9.90 3.83 18.05
C LYS A 90 -8.40 3.71 18.31
N ASP A 91 -7.96 2.55 18.80
CA ASP A 91 -6.54 2.27 19.07
C ASP A 91 -5.70 2.32 17.80
N TYR A 92 -6.19 1.72 16.71
CA TYR A 92 -5.57 1.79 15.39
C TYR A 92 -5.38 3.24 14.92
N ARG A 93 -6.46 4.04 14.92
CA ARG A 93 -6.40 5.45 14.47
C ARG A 93 -5.48 6.29 15.35
N LYS A 94 -5.45 6.02 16.66
CA LYS A 94 -4.51 6.66 17.59
C LYS A 94 -3.06 6.34 17.24
N LEU A 95 -2.76 5.07 16.94
CA LEU A 95 -1.41 4.66 16.55
C LEU A 95 -0.98 5.33 15.24
N VAL A 96 -1.87 5.37 14.24
CA VAL A 96 -1.61 6.08 12.97
C VAL A 96 -1.33 7.55 13.20
N TYR A 97 -2.09 8.20 14.09
CA TYR A 97 -1.86 9.60 14.45
C TYR A 97 -0.49 9.83 15.10
N GLU A 98 -0.11 9.02 16.10
CA GLU A 98 1.19 9.15 16.77
C GLU A 98 2.35 8.90 15.79
N PHE A 99 2.25 7.87 14.95
CA PHE A 99 3.28 7.57 13.94
C PHE A 99 3.41 8.67 12.88
N SER A 100 2.28 9.27 12.48
CA SER A 100 2.28 10.43 11.58
C SER A 100 2.97 11.62 12.23
N LYS A 101 2.67 11.90 13.50
CA LYS A 101 3.28 13.00 14.26
C LYS A 101 4.79 12.80 14.47
N MET A 102 5.23 11.55 14.59
CA MET A 102 6.66 11.19 14.65
C MET A 102 7.36 11.28 13.28
N GLY A 103 6.63 11.53 12.19
CA GLY A 103 7.18 11.57 10.83
C GLY A 103 7.62 10.19 10.32
N LEU A 104 7.08 9.09 10.86
CA LEU A 104 7.47 7.73 10.46
C LEU A 104 6.98 7.35 9.06
N PHE A 105 5.95 8.02 8.55
CA PHE A 105 5.45 7.85 7.18
C PHE A 105 6.15 8.78 6.17
N GLU A 106 7.06 9.65 6.60
CA GLU A 106 7.78 10.53 5.69
C GLU A 106 8.83 9.77 4.89
N LYS A 107 8.82 9.99 3.57
CA LYS A 107 9.76 9.36 2.64
C LYS A 107 11.12 10.02 2.74
N LYS A 108 11.97 9.51 3.62
CA LYS A 108 13.35 10.00 3.75
C LYS A 108 14.25 9.51 2.63
N GLY A 109 13.98 8.36 2.00
CA GLY A 109 14.76 7.80 0.87
C GLY A 109 16.18 7.29 1.22
N HIS A 110 16.79 7.80 2.29
CA HIS A 110 18.14 7.43 2.72
C HIS A 110 18.25 5.94 3.10
N GLY A 111 17.25 5.38 3.77
CA GLY A 111 17.27 3.96 4.16
C GLY A 111 17.36 3.02 2.96
N VAL A 112 16.50 3.23 1.96
CA VAL A 112 16.51 2.42 0.72
C VAL A 112 17.82 2.62 -0.04
N PHE A 113 18.31 3.86 -0.12
CA PHE A 113 19.59 4.15 -0.76
C PHE A 113 20.75 3.42 -0.09
N ILE A 114 20.82 3.44 1.25
CA ILE A 114 21.84 2.71 2.02
C ILE A 114 21.74 1.20 1.76
N SER A 115 20.53 0.62 1.78
CA SER A 115 20.33 -0.79 1.47
C SER A 115 20.77 -1.13 0.04
N MET A 116 20.50 -0.26 -0.93
CA MET A 116 20.99 -0.42 -2.31
C MET A 116 22.52 -0.37 -2.40
N CYS A 117 23.17 0.57 -1.72
CA CYS A 117 24.63 0.64 -1.67
C CYS A 117 25.22 -0.63 -1.04
N PHE A 118 24.61 -1.12 0.05
CA PHE A 118 25.01 -2.35 0.71
C PHE A 118 24.90 -3.57 -0.23
N MET A 119 23.79 -3.72 -0.94
CA MET A 119 23.62 -4.77 -1.94
C MET A 119 24.62 -4.65 -3.10
N ALA A 120 24.86 -3.43 -3.58
CA ALA A 120 25.82 -3.16 -4.66
C ALA A 120 27.26 -3.49 -4.27
N LEU A 121 27.59 -3.48 -2.98
CA LEU A 121 28.88 -3.94 -2.46
C LEU A 121 28.93 -5.46 -2.29
N MET A 122 27.87 -6.07 -1.74
CA MET A 122 27.81 -7.51 -1.50
C MET A 122 27.88 -8.33 -2.78
N PHE A 123 27.19 -7.89 -3.84
CA PHE A 123 27.14 -8.63 -5.10
C PHE A 123 28.53 -8.90 -5.72
N PRO A 124 29.35 -7.87 -6.03
CA PRO A 124 30.68 -8.09 -6.60
C PRO A 124 31.61 -8.80 -5.62
N LEU A 125 31.49 -8.58 -4.31
CA LEU A 125 32.31 -9.28 -3.31
C LEU A 125 32.03 -10.78 -3.32
N SER A 126 30.76 -11.18 -3.36
CA SER A 126 30.36 -12.59 -3.45
C SER A 126 30.81 -13.21 -4.77
N VAL A 127 30.65 -12.52 -5.89
CA VAL A 127 31.12 -13.02 -7.21
C VAL A 127 32.64 -13.18 -7.22
N TYR A 128 33.38 -12.19 -6.73
CA TYR A 128 34.83 -12.24 -6.63
C TYR A 128 35.30 -13.40 -5.74
N GLY A 129 34.69 -13.57 -4.56
CA GLY A 129 35.05 -14.66 -3.65
C GLY A 129 34.79 -16.05 -4.22
N VAL A 130 33.81 -16.19 -5.12
CA VAL A 130 33.55 -17.45 -5.84
C VAL A 130 34.55 -17.67 -6.98
N VAL A 131 34.82 -16.65 -7.80
CA VAL A 131 35.64 -16.79 -9.02
C VAL A 131 37.14 -16.81 -8.74
N CYS A 132 37.60 -16.03 -7.75
CA CYS A 132 39.03 -15.78 -7.53
C CYS A 132 39.61 -16.57 -6.34
N CYS A 133 38.81 -17.38 -5.65
CA CYS A 133 39.27 -18.14 -4.49
C CYS A 133 38.79 -19.58 -4.53
N GLU A 134 39.55 -20.51 -3.95
CA GLU A 134 39.27 -21.96 -3.98
C GLU A 134 38.76 -22.51 -2.63
N GLY A 135 38.68 -21.68 -1.59
CA GLY A 135 38.34 -22.13 -0.24
C GLY A 135 36.85 -22.46 -0.07
N VAL A 136 36.52 -23.71 0.28
CA VAL A 136 35.14 -24.18 0.50
C VAL A 136 34.38 -23.31 1.51
N TRP A 137 35.00 -22.94 2.63
CA TRP A 137 34.37 -22.08 3.64
C TRP A 137 34.07 -20.68 3.13
N LEU A 138 34.93 -20.15 2.25
CA LEU A 138 34.69 -18.85 1.62
C LEU A 138 33.55 -18.94 0.61
N HIS A 139 33.48 -20.02 -0.18
CA HIS A 139 32.34 -20.25 -1.07
C HIS A 139 31.02 -20.39 -0.30
N LEU A 140 31.02 -21.08 0.84
CA LEU A 140 29.84 -21.16 1.72
C LEU A 140 29.44 -19.77 2.26
N LEU A 141 30.42 -18.95 2.66
CA LEU A 141 30.15 -17.56 3.06
C LEU A 141 29.57 -16.75 1.89
N CYS A 142 30.13 -16.85 0.68
CA CYS A 142 29.62 -16.19 -0.52
C CYS A 142 28.18 -16.64 -0.85
N ALA A 143 27.86 -17.92 -0.67
CA ALA A 143 26.51 -18.43 -0.85
C ALA A 143 25.53 -17.82 0.16
N CYS A 144 25.92 -17.72 1.44
CA CYS A 144 25.12 -17.03 2.47
C CYS A 144 24.91 -15.55 2.13
N LEU A 145 25.97 -14.84 1.70
CA LEU A 145 25.90 -13.44 1.31
C LEU A 145 24.98 -13.24 0.08
N MET A 146 25.05 -14.15 -0.90
CA MET A 146 24.16 -14.12 -2.07
C MET A 146 22.70 -14.38 -1.69
N GLY A 147 22.45 -15.34 -0.79
CA GLY A 147 21.11 -15.59 -0.26
C GLY A 147 20.53 -14.37 0.46
N PHE A 148 21.34 -13.71 1.29
CA PHE A 148 20.93 -12.47 1.96
C PHE A 148 20.63 -11.36 0.95
N LEU A 149 21.47 -11.20 -0.08
CA LEU A 149 21.25 -10.23 -1.15
C LEU A 149 19.92 -10.46 -1.88
N TRP A 150 19.61 -11.69 -2.24
CA TRP A 150 18.34 -12.00 -2.92
C TRP A 150 17.13 -11.68 -2.05
N ILE A 151 17.19 -12.00 -0.75
CA ILE A 151 16.12 -11.65 0.18
C ILE A 151 15.95 -10.13 0.21
N GLN A 152 17.02 -9.36 0.42
CA GLN A 152 16.96 -7.89 0.45
C GLN A 152 16.43 -7.30 -0.86
N SER A 153 16.87 -7.83 -2.01
CA SER A 153 16.37 -7.43 -3.32
C SER A 153 14.87 -7.71 -3.45
N GLY A 154 14.41 -8.87 -2.97
CA GLY A 154 12.99 -9.23 -2.94
C GLY A 154 12.14 -8.24 -2.14
N TRP A 155 12.57 -7.88 -0.93
CA TRP A 155 11.87 -6.87 -0.10
C TRP A 155 11.84 -5.50 -0.76
N ILE A 156 12.95 -5.03 -1.33
CA ILE A 156 12.99 -3.74 -2.04
C ILE A 156 12.11 -3.78 -3.30
N GLY A 157 12.09 -4.90 -4.04
CA GLY A 157 11.17 -5.11 -5.16
C GLY A 157 9.71 -5.07 -4.73
N HIS A 158 9.37 -5.77 -3.65
CA HIS A 158 8.04 -5.78 -3.04
C HIS A 158 7.60 -4.36 -2.64
N ASP A 159 8.37 -3.70 -1.79
CA ASP A 159 8.00 -2.41 -1.21
C ASP A 159 7.97 -1.30 -2.26
N SER A 160 8.89 -1.32 -3.22
CA SER A 160 8.85 -0.37 -4.34
C SER A 160 7.68 -0.63 -5.29
N GLY A 161 7.16 -1.86 -5.35
CA GLY A 161 6.01 -2.22 -6.17
C GLY A 161 4.68 -1.67 -5.63
N HIS A 162 4.54 -1.63 -4.30
CA HIS A 162 3.41 -1.06 -3.55
C HIS A 162 3.54 0.45 -3.37
N TYR A 163 4.68 0.88 -2.84
CA TYR A 163 4.91 2.26 -2.46
C TYR A 163 5.96 2.93 -3.34
N GLN A 164 5.82 4.25 -3.44
CA GLN A 164 6.96 5.06 -3.86
C GLN A 164 7.91 5.20 -2.67
N VAL A 165 8.92 4.33 -2.60
CA VAL A 165 9.97 4.32 -1.57
C VAL A 165 11.14 5.26 -1.90
N MET A 166 11.29 5.62 -3.18
CA MET A 166 12.29 6.57 -3.66
C MET A 166 11.75 8.01 -3.74
N LEU A 167 12.66 8.99 -3.75
CA LEU A 167 12.30 10.41 -3.83
C LEU A 167 11.50 10.77 -5.09
N THR A 168 11.72 10.07 -6.20
CA THR A 168 11.03 10.33 -7.47
C THR A 168 10.36 9.07 -8.04
N PRO A 169 9.23 9.19 -8.76
CA PRO A 169 8.57 8.06 -9.41
C PRO A 169 9.46 7.34 -10.42
N LYS A 170 10.29 8.09 -11.17
CA LYS A 170 11.22 7.52 -12.16
C LYS A 170 12.28 6.65 -11.49
N LEU A 171 12.86 7.13 -10.40
CA LEU A 171 13.85 6.36 -9.65
C LEU A 171 13.20 5.13 -8.99
N ASN A 172 11.97 5.27 -8.49
CA ASN A 172 11.22 4.13 -7.97
C ASN A 172 11.01 3.05 -9.02
N ARG A 173 10.66 3.45 -10.26
CA ARG A 173 10.50 2.53 -11.38
C ARG A 173 11.81 1.85 -11.78
N PHE A 174 12.92 2.58 -11.74
CA PHE A 174 14.23 1.99 -11.98
C PHE A 174 14.57 0.92 -10.92
N VAL A 175 14.37 1.25 -9.63
CA VAL A 175 14.60 0.31 -8.52
C VAL A 175 13.74 -0.94 -8.66
N GLN A 176 12.44 -0.79 -8.96
CA GLN A 176 11.52 -1.90 -9.23
C GLN A 176 12.05 -2.87 -10.30
N ILE A 177 12.52 -2.33 -11.43
CA ILE A 177 13.02 -3.15 -12.55
C ILE A 177 14.32 -3.84 -12.14
N LEU A 178 15.22 -3.11 -11.47
CA LEU A 178 16.50 -3.67 -11.04
C LEU A 178 16.31 -4.81 -10.03
N SER A 179 15.56 -4.56 -8.95
CA SER A 179 15.41 -5.51 -7.85
C SER A 179 14.44 -6.65 -8.17
N GLY A 180 13.33 -6.35 -8.85
CA GLY A 180 12.33 -7.34 -9.27
C GLY A 180 12.79 -8.13 -10.49
N ASN A 181 12.99 -7.44 -11.62
CA ASN A 181 13.23 -8.13 -12.89
C ASN A 181 14.67 -8.66 -12.98
N CYS A 182 15.68 -7.83 -12.72
CA CYS A 182 17.08 -8.21 -12.98
C CYS A 182 17.67 -9.11 -11.89
N LEU A 183 17.43 -8.80 -10.62
CA LEU A 183 18.01 -9.54 -9.50
C LEU A 183 17.17 -10.73 -9.05
N ALA A 184 15.84 -10.59 -8.98
CA ALA A 184 14.94 -11.66 -8.54
C ALA A 184 14.33 -12.47 -9.70
N GLY A 185 14.42 -12.00 -10.96
CA GLY A 185 13.84 -12.70 -12.12
C GLY A 185 12.32 -12.62 -12.22
N ILE A 186 11.68 -11.75 -11.44
CA ILE A 186 10.22 -11.62 -11.38
C ILE A 186 9.81 -10.34 -12.09
N SER A 187 8.93 -10.45 -13.10
CA SER A 187 8.36 -9.27 -13.74
C SER A 187 7.55 -8.46 -12.71
N ILE A 188 7.96 -7.22 -12.44
CA ILE A 188 7.23 -6.34 -11.52
C ILE A 188 5.78 -6.07 -11.96
N GLY A 189 5.48 -6.10 -13.26
CA GLY A 189 4.11 -5.92 -13.76
C GLY A 189 3.20 -7.07 -13.34
N TRP A 190 3.60 -8.30 -13.67
CA TRP A 190 2.95 -9.53 -13.19
C TRP A 190 2.87 -9.59 -11.67
N TRP A 191 3.97 -9.27 -10.97
CA TRP A 191 3.98 -9.26 -9.50
C TRP A 191 2.94 -8.28 -8.96
N LYS A 192 2.87 -7.04 -9.45
CA LYS A 192 1.86 -6.07 -9.01
C LYS A 192 0.45 -6.56 -9.33
N TRP A 193 0.21 -7.13 -10.50
CA TRP A 193 -1.11 -7.64 -10.87
C TRP A 193 -1.56 -8.76 -9.92
N ASN A 194 -0.70 -9.76 -9.73
CA ASN A 194 -1.00 -10.93 -8.93
C ASN A 194 -1.02 -10.59 -7.43
N HIS A 195 -0.05 -9.84 -6.95
CA HIS A 195 0.07 -9.46 -5.56
C HIS A 195 -1.02 -8.46 -5.17
N ASN A 196 -1.39 -7.48 -6.00
CA ASN A 196 -2.56 -6.63 -5.70
C ASN A 196 -3.88 -7.42 -5.74
N ALA A 197 -3.95 -8.52 -6.49
CA ALA A 197 -5.10 -9.44 -6.47
C ALA A 197 -5.10 -10.39 -5.25
N HIS A 198 -3.96 -10.84 -4.75
CA HIS A 198 -3.89 -11.68 -3.54
C HIS A 198 -4.01 -10.87 -2.25
N THR A 199 -3.44 -9.67 -2.21
CA THR A 199 -3.53 -8.73 -1.10
C THR A 199 -4.82 -7.90 -1.13
N LEU A 200 -5.91 -8.44 -1.70
CA LEU A 200 -7.29 -7.95 -1.54
C LEU A 200 -7.77 -7.97 -0.07
N LEU A 201 -7.03 -8.63 0.83
CA LEU A 201 -7.23 -8.59 2.28
C LEU A 201 -6.25 -7.64 3.02
N ALA A 202 -5.18 -7.14 2.38
CA ALA A 202 -4.27 -6.18 3.01
C ALA A 202 -3.43 -5.37 1.99
N ILE A 203 -3.85 -4.16 1.68
CA ILE A 203 -2.95 -3.00 1.60
C ILE A 203 -2.15 -2.70 0.31
N VAL A 204 -2.38 -1.45 -0.20
CA VAL A 204 -1.73 -0.64 -1.27
C VAL A 204 -0.22 -0.73 -1.31
#